data_AF-A0A971KNR3-F1
#
_entry.id   AF-A0A971KNR3-F1
#
_cell.length_a   1.000
_cell.length_b   1.000
_cell.length_c   1.000
_cell.angle_alpha   90.00
_cell.angle_beta   90.00
_cell.angle_gamma   90.00
#
_symmetry.space_group_name_H-M   'P 1'
#
loop_
_entity.id
_entity.type
_entity.pdbx_description
1 polymer ?
#
loop_
_entity_poly.entity_id
_entity_poly.type
_entity_poly.pdbx_seq_one_letter_code
_entity_poly.pdbx_strand_id
1 'polypeptide(L)'
;MIGFLCKLTLKKLFENDIIKEGDMEVYEYGLTLLIGTIGKIIGFIIIGVLTGLLKEILVFIIFFSGLRLQAGGYHAKTALNCFLGSLAVMGVAIILVKILPVDYQPVFNLLSIIISIFLVF
;
A
#
# COMPACT_ATOMS: atom_id res chain seq x y z
N MET A 1 -17.00 -7.89 3.17
CA MET A 1 -17.05 -6.47 3.59
C MET A 1 -16.77 -5.51 2.43
N ILE A 2 -15.60 -5.56 1.78
CA ILE A 2 -15.26 -4.65 0.65
C ILE A 2 -16.27 -4.77 -0.51
N GLY A 3 -16.61 -6.00 -0.92
CA GLY A 3 -17.59 -6.22 -1.99
C GLY A 3 -19.00 -5.72 -1.68
N PHE A 4 -19.39 -5.64 -0.39
CA PHE A 4 -20.69 -5.09 0.00
C PHE A 4 -20.71 -3.56 -0.13
N LEU A 5 -19.65 -2.88 0.33
CA LEU A 5 -19.47 -1.44 0.15
C LEU A 5 -19.39 -1.07 -1.34
N CYS A 6 -18.63 -1.82 -2.15
CA CYS A 6 -18.57 -1.59 -3.60
C CYS A 6 -19.94 -1.67 -4.25
N LYS A 7 -20.72 -2.73 -3.96
CA LYS A 7 -22.07 -2.90 -4.52
C LYS A 7 -23.02 -1.78 -4.11
N LEU A 8 -22.96 -1.33 -2.85
CA LEU A 8 -23.79 -0.22 -2.37
C LEU A 8 -23.44 1.09 -3.10
N THR A 9 -22.14 1.38 -3.24
CA THR A 9 -21.64 2.59 -3.90
C THR A 9 -21.95 2.56 -5.40
N LEU A 10 -21.66 1.46 -6.10
CA LEU A 10 -22.01 1.28 -7.52
C LEU A 10 -23.50 1.46 -7.77
N LYS A 11 -24.34 0.83 -6.95
CA LYS A 11 -25.80 0.94 -7.08
C LYS A 11 -26.25 2.40 -7.01
N LYS A 12 -25.73 3.17 -6.03
CA LYS A 12 -26.00 4.61 -5.94
C LYS A 12 -25.50 5.39 -7.16
N LEU A 13 -24.29 5.11 -7.64
CA LEU A 13 -23.75 5.81 -8.81
C LEU A 13 -24.57 5.53 -10.08
N PHE A 14 -25.07 4.30 -10.24
CA PHE A 14 -25.95 3.91 -11.36
C PHE A 14 -27.34 4.53 -11.25
N GLU A 15 -27.95 4.52 -10.06
CA GLU A 15 -29.26 5.14 -9.79
C GLU A 15 -29.25 6.67 -10.02
N ASN A 16 -28.08 7.31 -10.00
CA ASN A 16 -27.93 8.76 -10.26
C ASN A 16 -27.50 9.07 -11.71
N ASP A 17 -27.55 8.11 -12.63
CA ASP A 17 -27.14 8.25 -14.05
C ASP A 17 -25.70 8.79 -14.23
N ILE A 18 -24.82 8.59 -13.22
CA ILE A 18 -23.42 9.04 -13.27
C ILE A 18 -22.57 8.08 -14.12
N ILE A 19 -22.93 6.78 -14.11
CA ILE A 19 -22.22 5.71 -14.80
C ILE A 19 -23.15 4.95 -15.72
N LYS A 20 -22.63 4.61 -16.91
CA LYS A 20 -23.33 3.80 -17.90
C LYS A 20 -23.16 2.33 -17.60
N GLU A 21 -24.11 1.51 -18.04
CA GLU A 21 -24.08 0.06 -17.86
C GLU A 21 -22.81 -0.58 -18.47
N GLY A 22 -22.34 -0.08 -19.61
CA GLY A 22 -21.12 -0.56 -20.27
C GLY A 22 -19.82 -0.30 -19.49
N ASP A 23 -19.82 0.64 -18.54
CA ASP A 23 -18.64 0.97 -17.73
C ASP A 23 -18.68 0.34 -16.33
N MET A 24 -19.74 -0.41 -16.02
CA MET A 24 -20.02 -0.90 -14.66
C MET A 24 -18.89 -1.77 -14.12
N GLU A 25 -18.31 -2.64 -14.94
CA GLU A 25 -17.19 -3.52 -14.57
C GLU A 25 -15.92 -2.74 -14.22
N VAL A 26 -15.63 -1.67 -14.98
CA VAL A 26 -14.46 -0.82 -14.76
C VAL A 26 -14.59 -0.08 -13.42
N TYR A 27 -15.78 0.45 -13.13
CA TYR A 27 -16.04 1.13 -11.86
C TYR A 27 -16.05 0.15 -10.68
N GLU A 28 -16.54 -1.09 -10.86
CA GLU A 28 -16.47 -2.12 -9.82
C GLU A 28 -15.03 -2.45 -9.42
N TYR A 29 -14.17 -2.65 -10.42
CA TYR A 29 -12.76 -2.90 -10.20
C TYR A 29 -12.08 -1.70 -9.51
N GLY A 30 -12.33 -0.48 -10.02
CA GLY A 30 -11.77 0.74 -9.45
C GLY A 30 -12.18 0.97 -8.00
N LEU A 31 -13.46 0.80 -7.68
CA LEU A 31 -13.99 0.93 -6.31
C LEU A 31 -13.42 -0.14 -5.37
N THR A 32 -13.27 -1.37 -5.87
CA THR A 32 -12.69 -2.47 -5.09
C THR A 32 -11.25 -2.15 -4.71
N LEU A 33 -10.47 -1.64 -5.65
CA LEU A 33 -9.09 -1.23 -5.42
C LEU A 33 -9.00 -0.02 -4.48
N LEU A 34 -9.87 0.98 -4.67
CA LEU A 34 -9.90 2.21 -3.89
C LEU A 34 -10.27 1.94 -2.43
N ILE A 35 -11.36 1.22 -2.18
CA ILE A 35 -11.80 0.86 -0.83
C ILE A 35 -10.75 -0.02 -0.14
N GLY A 36 -10.17 -0.97 -0.88
CA GLY A 36 -9.08 -1.81 -0.35
C GLY A 36 -7.84 -1.00 0.03
N THR A 37 -7.50 0.04 -0.74
CA THR A 37 -6.34 0.90 -0.49
C THR A 37 -6.56 1.82 0.71
N ILE A 38 -7.74 2.44 0.81
CA ILE A 38 -8.13 3.26 1.96
C ILE A 38 -8.07 2.42 3.25
N GLY A 39 -8.59 1.18 3.22
CA GLY A 39 -8.52 0.28 4.36
C GLY A 39 -7.08 0.00 4.82
N LYS A 40 -6.14 -0.19 3.88
CA LYS A 40 -4.72 -0.39 4.21
C LYS A 40 -4.09 0.86 4.83
N ILE A 41 -4.37 2.04 4.28
CA ILE A 41 -3.84 3.31 4.81
C ILE A 41 -4.31 3.52 6.25
N ILE A 42 -5.61 3.32 6.51
CA ILE A 42 -6.18 3.39 7.86
C ILE A 42 -5.49 2.39 8.79
N GLY A 43 -5.31 1.13 8.34
CA GLY A 43 -4.61 0.11 9.11
C GLY A 43 -3.18 0.51 9.48
N PHE A 44 -2.42 1.08 8.55
CA PHE A 44 -1.08 1.57 8.82
C PHE A 44 -1.06 2.75 9.80
N ILE A 45 -1.96 3.72 9.64
CA ILE A 45 -2.05 4.86 10.56
C ILE A 45 -2.37 4.40 11.98
N ILE A 46 -3.31 3.48 12.16
CA ILE A 46 -3.65 2.90 13.47
C ILE A 46 -2.41 2.26 14.10
N ILE A 47 -1.67 1.45 13.34
CA ILE A 47 -0.44 0.82 13.83
C ILE A 47 0.60 1.88 14.21
N GLY A 48 0.72 2.96 13.44
CA GLY A 48 1.67 4.05 13.73
C GLY A 48 1.35 4.80 15.00
N VAL A 49 0.06 5.04 15.25
CA VAL A 49 -0.40 5.66 16.50
C VAL A 49 -0.15 4.71 17.69
N LEU A 50 -0.50 3.42 17.55
CA LEU A 50 -0.32 2.42 18.62
C LEU A 50 1.15 2.16 18.98
N THR A 51 2.05 2.22 17.98
CA THR A 51 3.49 1.98 18.17
C THR A 51 4.30 3.25 18.46
N GLY A 52 3.70 4.43 18.32
CA GLY A 52 4.39 5.71 18.41
C GLY A 52 5.29 6.04 17.21
N LEU A 53 5.22 5.28 16.11
CA LEU A 53 6.09 5.37 14.93
C LEU A 53 5.37 6.06 13.74
N LEU A 54 4.49 7.01 14.02
CA LEU A 54 3.64 7.63 13.00
C LEU A 54 4.44 8.29 11.88
N LYS A 55 5.60 8.89 12.20
CA LYS A 55 6.47 9.56 11.22
C LYS A 55 7.07 8.56 10.23
N GLU A 56 7.59 7.46 10.74
CA GLU A 56 8.18 6.37 9.98
C GLU A 56 7.15 5.73 9.05
N ILE A 57 5.92 5.54 9.53
CA ILE A 57 4.83 5.00 8.72
C ILE A 57 4.41 5.97 7.61
N LEU A 58 4.33 7.28 7.88
CA LEU A 58 4.00 8.26 6.84
C LEU A 58 5.05 8.27 5.72
N VAL A 59 6.33 8.27 6.09
CA VAL A 59 7.43 8.14 5.13
C VAL A 59 7.29 6.84 4.35
N PHE A 60 7.07 5.71 5.03
CA PHE A 60 6.87 4.42 4.38
C PHE A 60 5.72 4.45 3.36
N ILE A 61 4.55 4.98 3.72
CA ILE A 61 3.39 5.07 2.82
C ILE A 61 3.74 5.86 1.55
N ILE A 62 4.40 7.01 1.65
CA ILE A 62 4.70 7.86 0.50
C ILE A 62 5.66 7.16 -0.46
N PHE A 63 6.81 6.69 0.04
CA PHE A 63 7.86 6.12 -0.81
C PHE A 63 7.51 4.70 -1.29
N PHE A 64 7.02 3.84 -0.40
CA PHE A 64 6.69 2.46 -0.75
C PHE A 64 5.49 2.38 -1.71
N SER A 65 4.49 3.27 -1.58
CA SER A 65 3.37 3.29 -2.54
C SER A 65 3.83 3.69 -3.94
N GLY A 66 4.72 4.69 -4.06
CA GLY A 66 5.32 5.10 -5.33
C GLY A 66 6.14 3.97 -5.97
N LEU A 67 7.00 3.32 -5.20
CA LEU A 67 7.78 2.15 -5.64
C LEU A 67 6.86 1.01 -6.11
N ARG A 68 5.80 0.71 -5.36
CA ARG A 68 4.89 -0.39 -5.66
C ARG A 68 4.06 -0.16 -6.93
N LEU A 69 3.77 1.09 -7.29
CA LEU A 69 3.09 1.42 -8.55
C LEU A 69 3.94 1.07 -9.77
N GLN A 70 5.26 1.29 -9.70
CA GLN A 70 6.19 1.07 -10.81
C GLN A 70 6.68 -0.39 -10.89
N ALA A 71 6.94 -1.00 -9.73
CA ALA A 71 7.65 -2.28 -9.66
C ALA A 71 6.80 -3.52 -9.99
N GLY A 72 5.52 -3.39 -10.38
CA GLY A 72 4.65 -4.50 -10.81
C GLY A 72 4.89 -5.84 -10.07
N GLY A 73 4.35 -6.01 -8.86
CA GLY A 73 4.77 -7.09 -7.95
C GLY A 73 3.87 -8.33 -7.85
N TYR A 74 4.24 -9.23 -6.93
CA TYR A 74 3.44 -10.41 -6.54
C TYR A 74 2.01 -10.01 -6.13
N HIS A 75 1.03 -10.47 -6.90
CA HIS A 75 -0.38 -10.30 -6.55
C HIS A 75 -0.74 -11.29 -5.45
N ALA A 76 -0.68 -10.81 -4.19
CA ALA A 76 -1.09 -11.61 -3.06
C ALA A 76 -2.55 -12.05 -3.24
N LYS A 77 -2.82 -13.35 -3.04
CA LYS A 77 -4.16 -13.95 -3.20
C LYS A 77 -5.25 -13.25 -2.40
N THR A 78 -4.89 -12.55 -1.33
CA THR A 78 -5.83 -11.78 -0.49
C THR A 78 -5.26 -10.41 -0.11
N ALA A 79 -6.16 -9.44 0.08
CA ALA A 79 -5.81 -8.10 0.55
C ALA A 79 -5.14 -8.12 1.94
N LEU A 80 -5.51 -9.10 2.79
CA LEU A 80 -4.90 -9.33 4.10
C LEU A 80 -3.43 -9.74 3.98
N ASN A 81 -3.11 -10.69 3.10
CA ASN A 81 -1.73 -11.13 2.90
C ASN A 81 -0.86 -9.98 2.35
N CYS A 82 -1.43 -9.16 1.47
CA CYS A 82 -0.78 -7.94 1.00
C CYS A 82 -0.49 -6.97 2.16
N PHE A 83 -1.45 -6.76 3.05
CA PHE A 83 -1.30 -5.87 4.20
C PHE A 83 -0.22 -6.39 5.16
N LEU A 84 -0.29 -7.67 5.56
CA LEU A 84 0.69 -8.30 6.45
C LEU A 84 2.09 -8.31 5.85
N GLY A 85 2.24 -8.62 4.57
CA GLY A 85 3.55 -8.58 3.90
C GLY A 85 4.14 -7.17 3.87
N SER A 86 3.30 -6.16 3.59
CA SER A 86 3.74 -4.76 3.61
C SER A 86 4.11 -4.30 5.02
N LEU A 87 3.38 -4.78 6.04
CA LEU A 87 3.69 -4.53 7.45
C LEU A 87 5.02 -5.18 7.87
N ALA A 88 5.30 -6.39 7.39
CA ALA A 88 6.56 -7.08 7.65
C ALA A 88 7.75 -6.33 7.04
N VAL A 89 7.64 -5.88 5.78
CA VAL A 89 8.68 -5.08 5.11
C VAL A 89 8.94 -3.77 5.89
N MET A 90 7.88 -3.09 6.31
CA MET A 90 7.97 -1.89 7.14
C MET A 90 8.68 -2.17 8.47
N GLY A 91 8.30 -3.25 9.16
CA GLY A 91 8.92 -3.65 10.42
C GLY A 91 10.41 -3.95 10.28
N VAL A 92 10.79 -4.68 9.24
CA VAL A 92 12.19 -4.97 8.91
C VAL A 92 12.98 -3.69 8.64
N ALA A 93 12.42 -2.77 7.86
CA ALA A 93 13.05 -1.48 7.56
C ALA A 93 13.31 -0.65 8.84
N ILE A 94 12.33 -0.57 9.74
CA ILE A 94 12.46 0.17 11.00
C ILE A 94 13.51 -0.49 11.92
N ILE A 95 13.53 -1.82 12.01
CA ILE A 95 14.52 -2.55 12.81
C ILE A 95 15.93 -2.32 12.27
N LEU A 96 16.11 -2.40 10.94
CA LEU A 96 17.39 -2.14 10.29
C LEU A 96 17.91 -0.74 10.62
N VAL A 97 17.08 0.30 10.50
CA VAL A 97 17.46 1.68 10.82
C VAL A 97 17.89 1.83 12.28
N LYS A 98 17.26 1.11 13.21
CA LYS A 98 17.59 1.17 14.65
C LYS A 98 18.87 0.41 15.02
N ILE A 99 19.21 -0.66 14.31
CA ILE A 99 20.39 -1.50 14.60
C ILE A 99 21.63 -0.99 13.87
N LEU A 100 21.48 -0.44 12.66
CA LEU A 100 22.60 0.04 11.86
C LEU A 100 23.24 1.29 12.49
N PRO A 101 24.55 1.27 12.76
CA PRO A 101 25.27 2.46 13.17
C PRO A 101 25.16 3.54 12.09
N VAL A 102 25.04 4.80 12.51
CA VAL A 102 24.82 5.96 11.62
C VAL A 102 25.88 6.05 10.52
N ASP A 103 27.12 5.69 10.82
CA ASP A 103 28.24 5.72 9.87
C ASP A 103 28.05 4.78 8.66
N TYR A 104 27.29 3.69 8.83
CA TYR A 104 27.04 2.68 7.80
C TYR A 104 25.69 2.89 7.07
N GLN A 105 24.79 3.72 7.60
CA GLN A 105 23.51 4.03 6.97
C GLN A 105 23.63 4.57 5.51
N PRO A 106 24.56 5.50 5.16
CA PRO A 106 24.65 5.99 3.79
C PRO A 106 25.09 4.90 2.81
N VAL A 107 26.00 4.02 3.22
CA VAL A 107 26.46 2.88 2.41
C VAL A 107 25.33 1.88 2.18
N PHE A 108 24.56 1.57 3.23
CA PHE A 108 23.38 0.71 3.14
C PHE A 108 22.30 1.28 2.20
N ASN A 109 22.02 2.59 2.29
CA ASN A 109 21.08 3.26 1.40
C ASN A 109 21.55 3.27 -0.07
N LEU A 110 22.84 3.47 -0.32
CA LEU A 110 23.40 3.40 -1.67
C LEU A 110 23.24 1.99 -2.26
N LEU A 111 23.58 0.96 -1.48
CA LEU A 111 23.41 -0.44 -1.89
C LEU A 111 21.94 -0.80 -2.17
N SER A 112 21.01 -0.35 -1.32
CA SER A 112 19.59 -0.65 -1.51
C SER A 112 19.01 0.01 -2.77
N ILE A 113 19.44 1.22 -3.12
CA ILE A 113 19.08 1.89 -4.38
C ILE A 113 19.62 1.10 -5.58
N ILE A 114 20.90 0.70 -5.54
CA ILE A 114 21.52 -0.09 -6.62
C ILE A 114 20.75 -1.40 -6.83
N ILE A 115 20.49 -2.16 -5.77
CA ILE A 115 19.73 -3.42 -5.84
C ILE A 115 18.32 -3.18 -6.37
N SER A 116 17.65 -2.11 -5.93
CA SER A 116 16.30 -1.78 -6.40
C SER A 116 16.26 -1.46 -7.90
N ILE A 117 17.28 -0.77 -8.43
CA ILE A 117 17.40 -0.53 -9.88
C ILE A 117 17.47 -1.87 -10.63
N PHE A 118 18.33 -2.80 -10.18
CA PHE A 118 18.44 -4.13 -10.81
C PHE A 118 17.20 -5.03 -10.65
N LEU A 119 16.35 -4.77 -9.65
CA LEU A 119 15.12 -5.54 -9.44
C LEU A 119 13.93 -4.97 -10.22
N VAL A 120 13.96 -3.69 -10.55
CA VAL A 120 12.87 -2.98 -11.25
C VAL A 120 13.08 -2.97 -12.77
N PHE A 121 14.33 -3.07 -13.25
CA PHE A 121 14.68 -3.27 -14.67
C PHE A 121 15.01 -4.74 -14.95
#